data_AF-A0A238W344-F1
#
_entry.id   AF-A0A238W344-F1
#
_cell.length_a   1.000
_cell.length_b   1.000
_cell.length_c   1.000
_cell.angle_alpha   90.00
_cell.angle_beta   90.00
_cell.angle_gamma   90.00
#
_symmetry.space_group_name_H-M   'P 1'
#
loop_
_entity.id
_entity.type
_entity.pdbx_description
1 polymer ?
#
loop_
_entity_poly.entity_id
_entity_poly.type
_entity_poly.pdbx_seq_one_letter_code
_entity_poly.pdbx_strand_id
1 'polypeptide(L)'
;MMMSKLRLVALSLAGAAFVGSAASAAVVRVDQANFKPSAGLITFSEFALGAVNPTYNPADYGGGAGAPTVTFDGWFLGQSLSLDPAADCPGGVPSACVVGTPNAGLSLDPNAPDTFITSDSAAPNSPVLSGSPLFNGTVAVLFDTDQFGVGFDAGFFDNFGSLGLTAFNRNGDLLGTVSNVGLGIEFLGLVSDAADIAGVLFSLTGVEGAGFAIDSLRFGERGDIIVDPSPVPLPAAGWLLVASMGGMAALRRRRNP
;
A
#
# COMPACT_ATOMS: atom_id res chain seq x y z
N MET A 1 7.09 -22.04 74.95
CA MET A 1 8.46 -21.82 74.42
C MET A 1 8.62 -22.65 73.17
N MET A 2 8.36 -22.07 71.99
CA MET A 2 8.96 -22.48 70.71
C MET A 2 8.59 -21.42 69.65
N MET A 3 9.57 -20.58 69.32
CA MET A 3 9.55 -19.69 68.16
C MET A 3 9.68 -20.55 66.91
N SER A 4 8.83 -20.33 65.90
CA SER A 4 9.07 -20.81 64.54
C SER A 4 9.20 -19.63 63.59
N LYS A 5 10.18 -19.75 62.72
CA LYS A 5 10.86 -18.73 61.93
C LYS A 5 10.11 -18.41 60.63
N LEU A 6 10.14 -17.13 60.27
CA LEU A 6 10.48 -16.54 58.97
C LEU A 6 9.98 -17.21 57.67
N ARG A 7 9.38 -16.40 56.79
CA ARG A 7 9.85 -16.21 55.39
C ARG A 7 9.18 -14.98 54.76
N LEU A 8 9.94 -13.90 54.61
CA LEU A 8 9.64 -12.84 53.65
C LEU A 8 9.81 -13.43 52.25
N VAL A 9 8.74 -13.41 51.45
CA VAL A 9 8.83 -13.64 50.00
C VAL A 9 8.97 -12.27 49.36
N ALA A 10 10.17 -11.94 48.88
CA ALA A 10 10.39 -10.79 48.02
C ALA A 10 9.90 -11.14 46.62
N LEU A 11 8.79 -10.51 46.20
CA LEU A 11 8.26 -10.64 44.85
C LEU A 11 9.01 -9.66 43.94
N SER A 12 9.99 -10.15 43.20
CA SER A 12 10.67 -9.42 42.13
C SER A 12 9.77 -9.36 40.90
N LEU A 13 9.13 -8.22 40.62
CA LEU A 13 8.51 -7.96 39.32
C LEU A 13 9.62 -7.75 38.28
N ALA A 14 9.85 -8.77 37.45
CA ALA A 14 10.63 -8.62 36.22
C ALA A 14 9.82 -7.77 35.24
N GLY A 15 10.37 -6.63 34.84
CA GLY A 15 9.82 -5.79 33.79
C GLY A 15 9.92 -6.50 32.45
N ALA A 16 8.78 -6.83 31.85
CA ALA A 16 8.71 -7.23 30.44
C ALA A 16 8.92 -5.96 29.59
N ALA A 17 10.14 -5.80 29.07
CA ALA A 17 10.40 -4.87 27.99
C ALA A 17 9.73 -5.43 26.73
N PHE A 18 8.54 -4.93 26.41
CA PHE A 18 7.93 -5.12 25.10
C PHE A 18 8.79 -4.36 24.09
N VAL A 19 9.63 -5.08 23.36
CA VAL A 19 10.15 -4.59 22.08
C VAL A 19 8.98 -4.67 21.12
N GLY A 20 8.20 -3.59 21.03
CA GLY A 20 7.18 -3.47 20.00
C GLY A 20 7.87 -3.38 18.65
N SER A 21 7.76 -4.42 17.82
CA SER A 21 7.89 -4.23 16.38
C SER A 21 6.82 -3.23 15.99
N ALA A 22 7.23 -2.02 15.61
CA ALA A 22 6.34 -1.06 14.98
C ALA A 22 5.92 -1.66 13.64
N ALA A 23 4.73 -2.25 13.58
CA ALA A 23 4.05 -2.46 12.32
C ALA A 23 3.71 -1.07 11.76
N SER A 24 4.52 -0.57 10.83
CA SER A 24 4.22 0.66 10.10
C SER A 24 3.30 0.31 8.94
N ALA A 25 2.01 0.18 9.20
CA ALA A 25 1.03 0.40 8.15
C ALA A 25 0.90 1.92 7.99
N ALA A 26 1.85 2.55 7.28
CA ALA A 26 1.82 4.00 7.02
C ALA A 26 0.83 4.36 5.90
N VAL A 27 0.21 3.36 5.27
CA VAL A 27 -0.78 3.55 4.22
C VAL A 27 -2.19 3.19 4.67
N VAL A 28 -3.16 3.94 4.17
CA VAL A 28 -4.60 3.71 4.38
C VAL A 28 -5.25 3.46 3.03
N ARG A 29 -6.02 2.37 2.93
CA ARG A 29 -6.81 2.07 1.72
C ARG A 29 -7.88 3.14 1.50
N VAL A 30 -8.07 3.56 0.26
CA VAL A 30 -9.10 4.53 -0.16
C VAL A 30 -9.83 4.04 -1.41
N ASP A 31 -11.03 4.56 -1.63
CA ASP A 31 -11.86 4.27 -2.80
C ASP A 31 -11.72 5.35 -3.87
N GLN A 32 -12.23 5.06 -5.08
CA GLN A 32 -12.16 5.99 -6.21
C GLN A 32 -12.82 7.33 -5.90
N ALA A 33 -13.91 7.31 -5.14
CA ALA A 33 -14.67 8.50 -4.74
C ALA A 33 -13.87 9.45 -3.83
N ASN A 34 -12.79 8.99 -3.20
CA ASN A 34 -11.91 9.84 -2.40
C ASN A 34 -11.05 10.77 -3.26
N PHE A 35 -10.83 10.44 -4.54
CA PHE A 35 -10.04 11.26 -5.46
C PHE A 35 -10.93 12.34 -6.08
N LYS A 36 -10.55 13.60 -5.88
CA LYS A 36 -11.25 14.75 -6.48
C LYS A 36 -11.05 14.77 -8.00
N PRO A 37 -11.90 15.49 -8.73
CA PRO A 37 -11.68 15.73 -10.17
C PRO A 37 -10.36 16.45 -10.50
N SER A 38 -9.71 17.10 -9.52
CA SER A 38 -8.40 17.73 -9.69
C SER A 38 -7.23 16.76 -9.60
N ALA A 39 -7.44 15.54 -9.08
CA ALA A 39 -6.42 14.51 -9.06
C ALA A 39 -6.02 14.13 -10.50
N GLY A 40 -4.76 13.76 -10.69
CA GLY A 40 -4.27 13.23 -11.96
C GLY A 40 -5.05 11.98 -12.37
N LEU A 41 -5.23 11.78 -13.67
CA LEU A 41 -5.92 10.63 -14.25
C LEU A 41 -5.24 10.21 -15.55
N ILE A 42 -4.69 9.00 -15.60
CA ILE A 42 -4.18 8.36 -16.81
C ILE A 42 -5.09 7.19 -17.16
N THR A 43 -5.62 7.15 -18.39
CA THR A 43 -6.52 6.08 -18.87
C THR A 43 -5.90 5.21 -19.96
N PHE A 44 -4.58 5.34 -20.16
CA PHE A 44 -3.78 4.64 -21.16
C PHE A 44 -4.25 4.78 -22.62
N SER A 45 -5.21 5.67 -22.89
CA SER A 45 -5.70 6.00 -24.22
C SER A 45 -4.94 7.16 -24.87
N GLU A 46 -4.07 7.82 -24.12
CA GLU A 46 -3.26 8.96 -24.57
C GLU A 46 -2.16 8.52 -25.53
N PHE A 47 -1.76 7.25 -25.47
CA PHE A 47 -0.78 6.63 -26.36
C PHE A 47 -1.37 5.45 -27.13
N ALA A 48 -0.67 5.04 -28.19
CA ALA A 48 -1.10 3.95 -29.04
C ALA A 48 -0.95 2.58 -28.34
N LEU A 49 -1.78 1.62 -28.75
CA LEU A 49 -1.60 0.21 -28.37
C LEU A 49 -0.18 -0.26 -28.74
N GLY A 50 0.46 -0.99 -27.82
CA GLY A 50 1.83 -1.47 -27.93
C GLY A 50 2.89 -0.45 -27.52
N ALA A 51 2.51 0.75 -27.04
CA ALA A 51 3.48 1.65 -26.41
C ALA A 51 4.13 0.95 -25.22
N VAL A 52 5.46 0.88 -25.22
CA VAL A 52 6.29 0.21 -24.22
C VAL A 52 6.81 1.23 -23.21
N ASN A 53 6.77 0.90 -21.92
CA ASN A 53 7.25 1.72 -20.79
C ASN A 53 6.89 3.20 -20.96
N PRO A 54 5.59 3.52 -21.12
CA PRO A 54 5.18 4.87 -21.46
C PRO A 54 5.66 5.87 -20.41
N THR A 55 5.95 7.09 -20.85
CA THR A 55 6.24 8.21 -19.96
C THR A 55 5.19 9.28 -20.21
N TYR A 56 4.49 9.66 -19.15
CA TYR A 56 3.43 10.65 -19.17
C TYR A 56 3.93 11.95 -18.57
N ASN A 57 4.06 12.97 -19.41
CA ASN A 57 4.26 14.34 -18.97
C ASN A 57 2.90 14.91 -18.51
N PRO A 58 2.89 15.98 -17.69
CA PRO A 58 1.67 16.64 -17.26
C PRO A 58 0.65 16.92 -18.38
N ALA A 59 1.12 17.41 -19.53
CA ALA A 59 0.25 17.72 -20.66
C ALA A 59 -0.45 16.51 -21.27
N ASP A 60 0.13 15.30 -21.14
CA ASP A 60 -0.39 14.08 -21.76
C ASP A 60 -1.71 13.65 -21.08
N TYR A 61 -1.82 13.86 -19.76
CA TYR A 61 -3.00 13.50 -18.96
C TYR A 61 -3.82 14.71 -18.47
N GLY A 62 -3.58 15.90 -19.03
CA GLY A 62 -4.30 17.13 -18.67
C GLY A 62 -3.88 17.75 -17.33
N GLY A 63 -2.74 17.35 -16.78
CA GLY A 63 -2.13 17.93 -15.60
C GLY A 63 -1.66 19.38 -15.78
N GLY A 64 -1.75 20.16 -14.71
CA GLY A 64 -1.29 21.55 -14.67
C GLY A 64 0.20 21.71 -14.35
N ALA A 65 0.62 22.97 -14.17
CA ALA A 65 1.97 23.27 -13.69
C ALA A 65 2.18 22.66 -12.27
N GLY A 66 3.27 21.92 -12.10
CA GLY A 66 3.59 21.22 -10.85
C GLY A 66 2.99 19.81 -10.74
N ALA A 67 2.18 19.37 -11.71
CA ALA A 67 1.78 17.97 -11.79
C ALA A 67 3.00 17.09 -12.16
N PRO A 68 3.06 15.84 -11.70
CA PRO A 68 4.23 15.00 -11.87
C PRO A 68 4.39 14.47 -13.30
N THR A 69 5.63 14.17 -13.68
CA THR A 69 5.90 13.18 -14.72
C THR A 69 5.73 11.79 -14.14
N VAL A 70 5.06 10.90 -14.87
CA VAL A 70 4.80 9.52 -14.45
C VAL A 70 5.49 8.56 -15.43
N THR A 71 6.37 7.70 -14.93
CA THR A 71 7.11 6.71 -15.73
C THR A 71 6.79 5.30 -15.27
N PHE A 72 6.82 4.36 -16.21
CA PHE A 72 6.39 2.98 -16.00
C PHE A 72 7.49 2.00 -16.42
N ASP A 73 7.64 0.89 -15.68
CA ASP A 73 8.51 -0.25 -16.02
C ASP A 73 8.05 -1.50 -15.23
N GLY A 74 8.76 -2.62 -15.27
CA GLY A 74 8.38 -3.83 -14.55
C GLY A 74 8.58 -3.77 -13.03
N TRP A 75 9.72 -3.25 -12.55
CA TRP A 75 10.06 -3.12 -11.12
C TRP A 75 11.15 -2.07 -10.86
N PHE A 76 11.46 -1.82 -9.58
CA PHE A 76 12.48 -0.86 -9.18
C PHE A 76 13.87 -1.48 -9.06
N LEU A 77 14.91 -0.67 -9.25
CA LEU A 77 16.31 -1.08 -9.08
C LEU A 77 16.56 -1.59 -7.66
N GLY A 78 17.20 -2.76 -7.53
CA GLY A 78 17.39 -3.46 -6.25
C GLY A 78 16.37 -4.59 -6.02
N GLN A 79 15.39 -4.71 -6.92
CA GLN A 79 14.45 -5.82 -6.96
C GLN A 79 14.76 -6.78 -8.12
N SER A 80 14.19 -7.98 -8.05
CA SER A 80 14.26 -8.98 -9.12
C SER A 80 13.11 -9.97 -9.02
N LEU A 81 12.91 -10.81 -10.04
CA LEU A 81 12.07 -12.00 -9.88
C LEU A 81 12.64 -12.94 -8.82
N SER A 82 11.75 -13.58 -8.08
CA SER A 82 12.10 -14.62 -7.13
C SER A 82 12.68 -15.85 -7.85
N LEU A 83 13.70 -16.45 -7.22
CA LEU A 83 14.23 -17.76 -7.60
C LEU A 83 13.48 -18.92 -6.93
N ASP A 84 12.65 -18.63 -5.93
CA ASP A 84 11.79 -19.58 -5.22
C ASP A 84 10.38 -18.99 -5.02
N PRO A 85 9.63 -18.77 -6.13
CA PRO A 85 8.32 -18.11 -6.07
C PRO A 85 7.29 -18.90 -5.25
N ALA A 86 7.48 -20.22 -5.08
CA ALA A 86 6.62 -21.03 -4.24
C ALA A 86 6.71 -20.65 -2.75
N ALA A 87 7.87 -20.17 -2.31
CA ALA A 87 8.09 -19.67 -0.95
C ALA A 87 7.78 -18.17 -0.83
N ASP A 88 8.24 -17.37 -1.79
CA ASP A 88 8.18 -15.90 -1.69
C ASP A 88 6.80 -15.32 -2.05
N CYS A 89 6.09 -15.94 -2.99
CA CYS A 89 4.73 -15.54 -3.40
C CYS A 89 3.83 -16.78 -3.51
N PRO A 90 3.45 -17.41 -2.38
CA PRO A 90 2.72 -18.66 -2.40
C PRO A 90 1.43 -18.58 -3.24
N GLY A 91 1.42 -19.32 -4.35
CA GLY A 91 0.29 -19.35 -5.29
C GLY A 91 0.33 -18.28 -6.38
N GLY A 92 1.18 -17.25 -6.25
CA GLY A 92 1.42 -16.26 -7.29
C GLY A 92 2.10 -16.84 -8.53
N VAL A 93 1.95 -16.15 -9.67
CA VAL A 93 2.66 -16.54 -10.89
C VAL A 93 4.14 -16.16 -10.78
N PRO A 94 5.09 -17.05 -11.12
CA PRO A 94 6.53 -16.77 -11.01
C PRO A 94 6.98 -15.48 -11.71
N SER A 95 6.35 -15.12 -12.83
CA SER A 95 6.68 -13.93 -13.63
C SER A 95 6.25 -12.60 -13.00
N ALA A 96 5.46 -12.63 -11.92
CA ALA A 96 5.06 -11.45 -11.17
C ALA A 96 5.50 -11.52 -9.69
N CYS A 97 6.27 -12.54 -9.31
CA CYS A 97 6.80 -12.66 -7.95
C CYS A 97 8.11 -11.87 -7.83
N VAL A 98 8.01 -10.62 -7.36
CA VAL A 98 9.15 -9.72 -7.19
C VAL A 98 9.62 -9.73 -5.74
N VAL A 99 10.94 -9.87 -5.56
CA VAL A 99 11.63 -9.86 -4.28
C VAL A 99 12.73 -8.80 -4.25
N GLY A 100 13.29 -8.55 -3.08
CA GLY A 100 14.30 -7.52 -2.85
C GLY A 100 13.69 -6.19 -2.43
N THR A 101 14.56 -5.28 -1.99
CA THR A 101 14.20 -3.93 -1.56
C THR A 101 14.76 -2.93 -2.57
N PRO A 102 13.98 -1.93 -3.00
CA PRO A 102 14.52 -0.90 -3.87
C PRO A 102 15.75 -0.21 -3.25
N ASN A 103 16.66 0.24 -4.12
CA ASN A 103 17.83 1.00 -3.69
C ASN A 103 17.44 2.41 -3.20
N ALA A 104 18.33 3.02 -2.41
CA ALA A 104 18.22 4.42 -2.05
C ALA A 104 18.26 5.32 -3.30
N GLY A 105 17.24 6.17 -3.45
CA GLY A 105 16.97 6.90 -4.67
C GLY A 105 16.14 6.05 -5.63
N LEU A 106 14.85 5.89 -5.30
CA LEU A 106 13.90 5.05 -6.02
C LEU A 106 13.95 5.35 -7.52
N SER A 107 14.31 4.33 -8.30
CA SER A 107 14.41 4.39 -9.75
C SER A 107 13.92 3.08 -10.37
N LEU A 108 13.41 3.15 -11.59
CA LEU A 108 13.05 1.96 -12.37
C LEU A 108 14.33 1.19 -12.75
N ASP A 109 14.26 -0.15 -12.78
CA ASP A 109 15.37 -0.98 -13.26
C ASP A 109 15.27 -1.14 -14.77
N PRO A 110 16.25 -0.67 -15.57
CA PRO A 110 16.20 -0.81 -17.03
C PRO A 110 16.32 -2.25 -17.53
N ASN A 111 16.57 -3.22 -16.64
CA ASN A 111 16.57 -4.66 -16.95
C ASN A 111 15.27 -5.35 -16.54
N ALA A 112 14.30 -4.62 -15.99
CA ALA A 112 12.99 -5.17 -15.70
C ALA A 112 12.26 -5.54 -17.02
N PRO A 113 11.39 -6.56 -17.01
CA PRO A 113 10.47 -6.82 -18.10
C PRO A 113 9.58 -5.61 -18.34
N ASP A 114 9.45 -5.27 -19.61
CA ASP A 114 8.67 -4.11 -20.05
C ASP A 114 7.20 -4.17 -19.64
N THR A 115 6.63 -3.00 -19.41
CA THR A 115 5.19 -2.75 -19.43
C THR A 115 4.76 -2.29 -20.81
N PHE A 116 3.51 -2.54 -21.18
CA PHE A 116 2.98 -2.08 -22.46
C PHE A 116 1.47 -1.88 -22.45
N ILE A 117 1.01 -0.95 -23.28
CA ILE A 117 -0.41 -0.66 -23.47
C ILE A 117 -1.02 -1.73 -24.37
N THR A 118 -2.15 -2.32 -23.97
CA THR A 118 -2.82 -3.39 -24.71
C THR A 118 -4.34 -3.27 -24.60
N SER A 119 -5.06 -4.03 -25.44
CA SER A 119 -6.50 -4.22 -25.28
C SER A 119 -6.80 -5.34 -24.30
N ASP A 120 -7.86 -5.18 -23.50
CA ASP A 120 -8.42 -6.24 -22.66
C ASP A 120 -9.93 -6.35 -22.88
N SER A 121 -10.41 -7.56 -23.15
CA SER A 121 -11.84 -7.83 -23.29
C SER A 121 -12.63 -7.63 -22.00
N ALA A 122 -11.99 -7.72 -20.83
CA ALA A 122 -12.62 -7.43 -19.54
C ALA A 122 -12.77 -5.93 -19.29
N ALA A 123 -11.94 -5.09 -19.93
CA ALA A 123 -12.01 -3.62 -19.89
C ALA A 123 -12.28 -3.05 -21.30
N PRO A 124 -13.46 -3.30 -21.90
CA PRO A 124 -13.68 -3.04 -23.34
C PRO A 124 -13.74 -1.56 -23.74
N ASN A 125 -13.77 -0.64 -22.78
CA ASN A 125 -13.99 0.79 -23.02
C ASN A 125 -12.69 1.62 -23.06
N SER A 126 -11.55 1.02 -22.70
CA SER A 126 -10.24 1.69 -22.61
C SER A 126 -9.12 0.67 -22.87
N PRO A 127 -7.99 1.11 -23.46
CA PRO A 127 -6.76 0.34 -23.32
C PRO A 127 -6.37 0.19 -21.85
N VAL A 128 -5.58 -0.84 -21.55
CA VAL A 128 -5.04 -1.09 -20.22
C VAL A 128 -3.52 -1.14 -20.30
N LEU A 129 -2.84 -0.92 -19.17
CA LEU A 129 -1.42 -1.19 -19.04
C LEU A 129 -1.21 -2.58 -18.43
N SER A 130 -0.34 -3.36 -19.06
CA SER A 130 0.05 -4.70 -18.60
C SER A 130 1.57 -4.76 -18.42
N GLY A 131 2.03 -5.58 -17.47
CA GLY A 131 3.42 -6.04 -17.44
C GLY A 131 3.69 -7.13 -18.48
N SER A 132 4.96 -7.53 -18.60
CA SER A 132 5.40 -8.67 -19.42
C SER A 132 5.78 -9.87 -18.54
N PRO A 133 5.26 -11.09 -18.79
CA PRO A 133 4.32 -11.47 -19.85
C PRO A 133 2.92 -10.85 -19.70
N LEU A 134 2.15 -10.76 -20.80
CA LEU A 134 0.80 -10.20 -20.82
C LEU A 134 -0.05 -10.71 -19.63
N PHE A 135 -0.57 -9.75 -18.87
CA PHE A 135 -1.35 -9.87 -17.63
C PHE A 135 -0.67 -10.56 -16.44
N ASN A 136 0.54 -11.09 -16.63
CA ASN A 136 1.26 -11.88 -15.63
C ASN A 136 2.63 -11.28 -15.27
N GLY A 137 2.93 -10.09 -15.77
CA GLY A 137 4.10 -9.31 -15.39
C GLY A 137 3.74 -8.24 -14.35
N THR A 138 4.73 -7.80 -13.61
CA THR A 138 4.57 -6.68 -12.70
C THR A 138 4.48 -5.35 -13.44
N VAL A 139 3.95 -4.35 -12.74
CA VAL A 139 3.97 -2.96 -13.19
C VAL A 139 4.54 -2.14 -12.06
N ALA A 140 5.48 -1.27 -12.35
CA ALA A 140 6.01 -0.26 -11.45
C ALA A 140 5.70 1.12 -12.02
N VAL A 141 5.34 2.03 -11.12
CA VAL A 141 5.03 3.43 -11.44
C VAL A 141 5.93 4.31 -10.61
N LEU A 142 6.64 5.22 -11.25
CA LEU A 142 7.50 6.19 -10.62
C LEU A 142 7.00 7.60 -10.93
N PHE A 143 6.83 8.40 -9.88
CA PHE A 143 6.49 9.81 -9.99
C PHE A 143 7.77 10.64 -9.81
N ASP A 144 7.99 11.69 -10.60
CA ASP A 144 9.11 12.61 -10.36
C ASP A 144 8.88 13.52 -9.13
N THR A 145 7.64 13.62 -8.66
CA THR A 145 7.22 14.37 -7.48
C THR A 145 6.43 13.43 -6.56
N ASP A 146 6.67 13.49 -5.25
CA ASP A 146 6.00 12.59 -4.29
C ASP A 146 4.49 12.86 -4.23
N GLN A 147 3.72 11.80 -4.08
CA GLN A 147 2.25 11.81 -4.06
C GLN A 147 1.73 11.52 -2.66
N PHE A 148 0.51 12.00 -2.39
CA PHE A 148 -0.22 11.67 -1.17
C PHE A 148 -1.00 10.37 -1.29
N GLY A 149 -1.58 10.11 -2.46
CA GLY A 149 -2.26 8.85 -2.71
C GLY A 149 -2.24 8.49 -4.18
N VAL A 150 -2.39 7.20 -4.40
CA VAL A 150 -2.37 6.55 -5.71
C VAL A 150 -3.45 5.49 -5.72
N GLY A 151 -4.18 5.36 -6.82
CA GLY A 151 -5.17 4.31 -7.00
C GLY A 151 -5.45 4.04 -8.47
N PHE A 152 -6.14 2.95 -8.77
CA PHE A 152 -6.26 2.41 -10.12
C PHE A 152 -7.39 1.40 -10.16
N ASP A 153 -7.99 1.23 -11.33
CA ASP A 153 -8.84 0.08 -11.62
C ASP A 153 -7.95 -1.08 -12.06
N ALA A 154 -8.17 -2.27 -11.50
CA ALA A 154 -7.49 -3.48 -11.93
C ALA A 154 -8.35 -4.73 -11.81
N GLY A 155 -7.93 -5.76 -12.54
CA GLY A 155 -8.63 -7.03 -12.63
C GLY A 155 -8.44 -7.64 -14.02
N PHE A 156 -9.24 -8.63 -14.41
CA PHE A 156 -10.38 -9.22 -13.72
C PHE A 156 -9.96 -10.27 -12.66
N PHE A 157 -10.19 -10.01 -11.37
CA PHE A 157 -9.77 -10.92 -10.30
C PHE A 157 -10.74 -12.08 -10.06
N ASP A 158 -10.21 -13.29 -10.01
CA ASP A 158 -10.96 -14.49 -9.60
C ASP A 158 -10.73 -14.84 -8.12
N ASN A 159 -9.73 -14.24 -7.46
CA ASN A 159 -9.35 -14.55 -6.08
C ASN A 159 -9.14 -13.29 -5.24
N PHE A 160 -9.44 -13.37 -3.95
CA PHE A 160 -9.14 -12.32 -2.98
C PHE A 160 -7.65 -12.29 -2.63
N GLY A 161 -7.09 -11.09 -2.44
CA GLY A 161 -5.71 -10.93 -2.00
C GLY A 161 -4.67 -11.43 -3.00
N SER A 162 -5.02 -11.51 -4.28
CA SER A 162 -4.18 -12.03 -5.34
C SER A 162 -3.25 -10.97 -5.94
N LEU A 163 -3.66 -9.70 -5.95
CA LEU A 163 -2.85 -8.54 -6.33
C LEU A 163 -2.44 -7.72 -5.11
N GLY A 164 -1.17 -7.29 -5.05
CA GLY A 164 -0.68 -6.29 -4.10
C GLY A 164 -0.32 -4.98 -4.80
N LEU A 165 -0.84 -3.86 -4.28
CA LEU A 165 -0.35 -2.52 -4.55
C LEU A 165 0.58 -2.11 -3.40
N THR A 166 1.88 -2.08 -3.68
CA THR A 166 2.92 -1.74 -2.69
C THR A 166 3.47 -0.35 -2.96
N ALA A 167 3.48 0.52 -1.95
CA ALA A 167 3.98 1.89 -2.05
C ALA A 167 5.37 2.05 -1.43
N PHE A 168 6.20 2.85 -2.09
CA PHE A 168 7.56 3.18 -1.67
C PHE A 168 7.78 4.68 -1.60
N ASN A 169 8.62 5.10 -0.66
CA ASN A 169 9.12 6.47 -0.62
C ASN A 169 10.31 6.67 -1.57
N ARG A 170 10.77 7.92 -1.67
CA ARG A 170 11.90 8.31 -2.54
C ARG A 170 13.22 7.61 -2.19
N ASN A 171 13.38 7.15 -0.95
CA ASN A 171 14.55 6.40 -0.50
C ASN A 171 14.43 4.90 -0.76
N GLY A 172 13.33 4.43 -1.34
CA GLY A 172 13.09 3.00 -1.57
C GLY A 172 12.51 2.26 -0.36
N ASP A 173 12.18 2.97 0.73
CA ASP A 173 11.58 2.34 1.90
C ASP A 173 10.11 1.99 1.63
N LEU A 174 9.68 0.84 2.13
CA LEU A 174 8.29 0.39 2.09
C LEU A 174 7.41 1.27 2.99
N LEU A 175 6.39 1.90 2.40
CA LEU A 175 5.33 2.62 3.12
C LEU A 175 4.20 1.67 3.54
N GLY A 176 3.89 0.71 2.66
CA GLY A 176 2.95 -0.37 2.94
C GLY A 176 2.33 -0.94 1.67
N THR A 177 1.47 -1.94 1.86
CA THR A 177 0.81 -2.68 0.78
C THR A 177 -0.68 -2.78 1.07
N VAL A 178 -1.51 -2.61 0.04
CA VAL A 178 -2.92 -3.00 0.05
C VAL A 178 -3.15 -4.08 -0.99
N SER A 179 -4.10 -4.97 -0.73
CA SER A 179 -4.46 -6.04 -1.68
C SER A 179 -5.91 -5.93 -2.11
N ASN A 180 -6.26 -6.56 -3.22
CA ASN A 180 -7.64 -6.63 -3.70
C ASN A 180 -8.52 -7.39 -2.67
N VAL A 181 -9.73 -6.87 -2.43
CA VAL A 181 -10.68 -7.43 -1.46
C VAL A 181 -12.01 -7.82 -2.11
N GLY A 182 -12.15 -7.57 -3.40
CA GLY A 182 -13.24 -7.96 -4.27
C GLY A 182 -12.79 -8.91 -5.37
N LEU A 183 -13.76 -9.27 -6.20
CA LEU A 183 -13.59 -10.04 -7.44
C LEU A 183 -13.95 -9.15 -8.63
N GLY A 184 -13.56 -9.54 -9.84
CA GLY A 184 -13.78 -8.78 -11.06
C GLY A 184 -12.85 -7.57 -11.16
N ILE A 185 -13.34 -6.48 -11.75
CA ILE A 185 -12.59 -5.21 -11.76
C ILE A 185 -12.85 -4.47 -10.45
N GLU A 186 -11.78 -4.08 -9.78
CA GLU A 186 -11.80 -3.37 -8.50
C GLU A 186 -10.94 -2.11 -8.59
N PHE A 187 -11.42 -1.02 -8.00
CA PHE A 187 -10.56 0.13 -7.70
C PHE A 187 -9.73 -0.16 -6.45
N LEU A 188 -8.41 -0.21 -6.60
CA LEU A 188 -7.47 -0.33 -5.49
C LEU A 188 -6.78 1.02 -5.32
N GLY A 189 -6.94 1.64 -4.15
CA GLY A 189 -6.27 2.90 -3.82
C GLY A 189 -5.67 2.88 -2.43
N LEU A 190 -4.60 3.65 -2.25
CA LEU A 190 -4.01 3.94 -0.96
C LEU A 190 -3.58 5.40 -0.85
N VAL A 191 -3.50 5.90 0.37
CA VAL A 191 -2.81 7.15 0.73
C VAL A 191 -1.71 6.85 1.74
N SER A 192 -0.66 7.67 1.79
CA SER A 192 0.30 7.67 2.89
C SER A 192 -0.05 8.71 3.96
N ASP A 193 0.59 8.66 5.12
CA ASP A 193 0.39 9.65 6.18
C ASP A 193 1.13 10.98 5.92
N ALA A 194 2.23 10.96 5.16
CA ALA A 194 3.16 12.08 4.99
C ALA A 194 3.19 12.72 3.59
N ALA A 195 2.48 12.18 2.60
CA ALA A 195 2.60 12.59 1.18
C ALA A 195 3.99 12.37 0.58
N ASP A 196 4.47 11.14 0.73
CA ASP A 196 5.81 10.68 0.44
C ASP A 196 5.84 9.47 -0.50
N ILE A 197 4.75 9.20 -1.22
CA ILE A 197 4.71 8.11 -2.20
C ILE A 197 5.48 8.54 -3.45
N ALA A 198 6.69 8.03 -3.63
CA ALA A 198 7.50 8.29 -4.82
C ALA A 198 7.19 7.31 -5.94
N GLY A 199 6.75 6.10 -5.60
CA GLY A 199 6.38 5.08 -6.58
C GLY A 199 5.59 3.94 -5.97
N VAL A 200 4.97 3.16 -6.84
CA VAL A 200 4.20 1.97 -6.47
C VAL A 200 4.54 0.78 -7.36
N LEU A 201 4.41 -0.43 -6.81
CA LEU A 201 4.58 -1.70 -7.50
C LEU A 201 3.29 -2.52 -7.40
N PHE A 202 2.85 -3.01 -8.55
CA PHE A 202 1.75 -3.95 -8.71
C PHE A 202 2.33 -5.33 -8.97
N SER A 203 2.02 -6.29 -8.09
CA SER A 203 2.52 -7.66 -8.21
C SER A 203 1.46 -8.67 -7.79
N LEU A 204 1.45 -9.83 -8.47
CA LEU A 204 0.59 -10.95 -8.12
C LEU A 204 1.23 -11.68 -6.93
N THR A 205 0.72 -11.37 -5.75
CA THR A 205 1.20 -11.90 -4.46
C THR A 205 0.47 -13.18 -4.06
N GLY A 206 -0.63 -13.51 -4.74
CA GLY A 206 -1.40 -14.74 -4.56
C GLY A 206 -1.90 -15.32 -5.89
N VAL A 207 -2.71 -16.37 -5.79
CA VAL A 207 -3.25 -17.08 -6.96
C VAL A 207 -4.12 -16.16 -7.80
N GLU A 208 -3.73 -15.89 -9.04
CA GLU A 208 -4.57 -15.22 -10.04
C GLU A 208 -4.29 -15.82 -11.43
N GLY A 209 -5.17 -16.70 -11.89
CA GLY A 209 -4.95 -17.43 -13.14
C GLY A 209 -5.12 -16.57 -14.39
N ALA A 210 -6.00 -15.57 -14.33
CA ALA A 210 -6.24 -14.63 -15.41
C ALA A 210 -5.16 -13.54 -15.49
N GLY A 211 -4.42 -13.32 -14.40
CA GLY A 211 -3.51 -12.20 -14.25
C GLY A 211 -4.24 -10.90 -13.90
N PHE A 212 -3.61 -9.77 -14.20
CA PHE A 212 -4.19 -8.44 -14.04
C PHE A 212 -3.71 -7.49 -15.14
N ALA A 213 -4.51 -6.48 -15.41
CA ALA A 213 -4.05 -5.23 -16.00
C ALA A 213 -4.47 -4.06 -15.13
N ILE A 214 -3.91 -2.88 -15.37
CA ILE A 214 -4.31 -1.65 -14.70
C ILE A 214 -4.90 -0.64 -15.69
N ASP A 215 -5.88 0.13 -15.25
CA ASP A 215 -6.46 1.26 -15.95
C ASP A 215 -6.81 2.38 -14.95
N SER A 216 -7.13 3.57 -15.48
CA SER A 216 -7.64 4.70 -14.71
C SER A 216 -6.79 5.03 -13.49
N LEU A 217 -5.47 5.10 -13.70
CA LEU A 217 -4.50 5.46 -12.67
C LEU A 217 -4.79 6.88 -12.19
N ARG A 218 -5.14 6.99 -10.91
CA ARG A 218 -5.36 8.23 -10.17
C ARG A 218 -4.24 8.49 -9.19
N PHE A 219 -3.83 9.74 -9.07
CA PHE A 219 -2.81 10.17 -8.12
C PHE A 219 -3.00 11.63 -7.77
N GLY A 220 -2.48 12.07 -6.63
CA GLY A 220 -2.50 13.48 -6.29
C GLY A 220 -1.87 13.80 -4.95
N GLU A 221 -1.80 15.10 -4.68
CA GLU A 221 -1.32 15.62 -3.42
C GLU A 221 -2.42 15.58 -2.34
N ARG A 222 -2.08 15.99 -1.11
CA ARG A 222 -3.04 16.00 0.01
C ARG A 222 -4.30 16.82 -0.27
N GLY A 223 -4.19 17.85 -1.11
CA GLY A 223 -5.32 18.67 -1.54
C GLY A 223 -6.31 17.94 -2.44
N ASP A 224 -5.90 16.88 -3.11
CA ASP A 224 -6.66 16.19 -4.15
C ASP A 224 -7.45 14.98 -3.64
N ILE A 225 -7.18 14.54 -2.40
CA ILE A 225 -7.73 13.31 -1.86
C ILE A 225 -8.44 13.59 -0.53
N ILE A 226 -9.70 13.17 -0.45
CA ILE A 226 -10.53 13.29 0.75
C ILE A 226 -10.34 12.02 1.57
N VAL A 227 -9.57 12.11 2.64
CA VAL A 227 -9.45 11.03 3.62
C VAL A 227 -10.32 11.41 4.81
N ASP A 228 -11.45 10.73 4.96
CA ASP A 228 -12.25 10.91 6.16
C ASP A 228 -11.43 10.43 7.37
N PRO A 229 -11.26 11.24 8.42
CA PRO A 229 -10.68 10.73 9.65
C PRO A 229 -11.66 9.68 10.18
N SER A 230 -11.35 8.40 9.98
CA SER A 230 -12.07 7.35 10.69
C SER A 230 -12.05 7.73 12.19
N PRO A 231 -13.18 7.70 12.90
CA PRO A 231 -13.21 8.07 14.30
C PRO A 231 -12.27 7.12 15.03
N VAL A 232 -11.10 7.63 15.44
CA VAL A 232 -10.13 6.88 16.23
C VAL A 232 -10.88 6.37 17.45
N PRO A 233 -11.06 5.05 17.62
CA PRO A 233 -11.68 4.51 18.82
C PRO A 233 -10.84 4.99 19.99
N LEU A 234 -11.41 5.83 20.87
CA LEU A 234 -10.72 6.25 22.08
C LEU A 234 -10.18 4.98 22.75
N PRO A 235 -8.86 4.86 22.95
CA PRO A 235 -8.29 3.63 23.48
C PRO A 235 -9.02 3.28 24.76
N ALA A 236 -9.32 2.00 25.00
CA ALA A 236 -9.97 1.54 26.23
C ALA A 236 -9.26 2.06 27.50
N ALA A 237 -7.99 2.45 27.38
CA ALA A 237 -7.24 3.22 28.36
C ALA A 237 -7.96 4.49 28.86
N GLY A 238 -8.67 5.24 28.01
CA GLY A 238 -9.46 6.41 28.41
C GLY A 238 -10.59 6.04 29.38
N TRP A 239 -11.31 4.95 29.11
CA TRP A 239 -12.33 4.43 30.01
C TRP A 239 -11.73 3.86 31.31
N LEU A 240 -10.58 3.19 31.23
CA LEU A 240 -9.85 2.70 32.40
C LEU A 240 -9.32 3.84 33.28
N LEU A 241 -8.90 4.96 32.69
CA LEU A 241 -8.43 6.14 33.42
C LEU A 241 -9.60 6.85 34.11
N VAL A 242 -10.74 7.00 33.43
CA VAL A 242 -11.97 7.52 34.05
C VAL A 242 -12.48 6.60 35.16
N ALA A 243 -12.50 5.29 34.94
CA ALA A 243 -12.94 4.30 35.93
C ALA A 243 -12.02 4.24 37.15
N SER A 244 -10.70 4.34 36.97
CA SER A 244 -9.73 4.35 38.06
C SER A 244 -9.82 5.63 38.90
N MET A 245 -10.01 6.80 38.26
CA MET A 245 -10.25 8.06 38.97
C MET A 245 -11.57 8.05 39.74
N GLY A 246 -12.64 7.52 39.12
CA GLY A 246 -13.95 7.37 39.78
C GLY A 246 -13.91 6.40 40.97
N GLY A 247 -13.24 5.26 40.82
CA GLY A 247 -13.06 4.27 41.90
C GLY A 247 -12.28 4.83 43.09
N MET A 248 -11.21 5.60 42.83
CA MET A 248 -10.42 6.27 43.87
C MET A 248 -11.23 7.32 44.64
N ALA A 249 -12.07 8.10 43.95
CA ALA A 249 -12.95 9.09 44.59
C ALA A 249 -14.03 8.43 45.47
N ALA A 250 -14.62 7.32 45.01
CA ALA A 250 -15.62 6.57 45.78
C ALA A 250 -15.02 5.92 47.04
N LEU A 251 -13.80 5.38 46.94
CA LEU A 251 -13.07 4.82 48.08
C LEU A 251 -12.71 5.90 49.12
N ARG A 252 -12.41 7.13 48.68
CA ARG A 252 -12.11 8.25 49.58
C ARG A 252 -13.34 8.72 50.36
N ARG A 253 -14.53 8.71 49.73
CA ARG A 253 -15.81 9.01 50.43
C ARG A 253 -16.18 7.96 51.47
N ARG A 254 -15.82 6.69 51.28
CA ARG A 254 -16.11 5.62 52.26
C ARG A 254 -15.21 5.62 53.49
N ARG A 255 -14.06 6.29 53.46
CA ARG A 255 -13.11 6.35 54.59
C ARG A 255 -13.36 7.51 55.56
N ASN A 256 -14.29 8.42 55.23
CA ASN A 256 -14.76 9.47 56.12
C ASN A 256 -16.27 9.31 56.39
N PRO A 257 -16.69 8.43 57.31
CA PRO A 257 -17.96 8.62 58.01
C PRO A 257 -17.91 9.84 58.94
#